data_AF-A0A2D7WJ53-F1
#
_entry.id   AF-A0A2D7WJ53-F1
#
_cell.length_a   1.000
_cell.length_b   1.000
_cell.length_c   1.000
_cell.angle_alpha   90.00
_cell.angle_beta   90.00
_cell.angle_gamma   90.00
#
_symmetry.space_group_name_H-M   'P 1'
#
loop_
_entity.id
_entity.type
_entity.pdbx_description
1 polymer ?
#
loop_
_entity_poly.entity_id
_entity_poly.type
_entity_poly.pdbx_seq_one_letter_code
_entity_poly.pdbx_strand_id
1 'polypeptide(L)'
;MNFEAELRKANIFRESLDFKMKGIVIPGDIKSRLFNGYYHLSLEHFFSVMYLLNHKFYASAAALLRPQYEAAVRGGYFQDYATDKAIEKFISGKSSPTLSTLVGDISTKLESAKESSFYRFFKKIEVSMNEFTHGGIYQINRRFTQSDLA
;
A
#
# COMPACT_ATOMS: atom_id res chain seq x y z
N MET A 1 2.05 24.20 -1.12
CA MET A 1 2.35 23.04 -1.99
C MET A 1 1.42 23.12 -3.19
N ASN A 2 1.93 23.06 -4.42
CA ASN A 2 1.12 23.16 -5.63
C ASN A 2 0.78 21.74 -6.12
N PHE A 3 -0.51 21.35 -6.05
CA PHE A 3 -0.98 20.01 -6.41
C PHE A 3 -0.56 19.62 -7.84
N GLU A 4 -0.73 20.52 -8.81
CA GLU A 4 -0.37 20.27 -10.21
C GLU A 4 1.14 20.04 -10.38
N ALA A 5 1.96 20.76 -9.62
CA ALA A 5 3.40 20.56 -9.64
C ALA A 5 3.79 19.19 -9.07
N GLU A 6 3.16 18.75 -7.99
CA GLU A 6 3.41 17.43 -7.40
C GLU A 6 2.89 16.29 -8.28
N LEU A 7 1.71 16.45 -8.89
CA LEU A 7 1.17 15.48 -9.84
C LEU A 7 2.10 15.32 -11.06
N ARG A 8 2.66 16.42 -11.58
CA ARG A 8 3.67 16.33 -12.65
C ARG A 8 4.91 15.55 -12.24
N LYS A 9 5.48 15.84 -11.05
CA LYS A 9 6.64 15.08 -10.53
C LYS A 9 6.33 13.59 -10.38
N ALA A 10 5.17 13.27 -9.83
CA ALA A 10 4.75 11.88 -9.62
C ALA A 10 4.54 11.13 -10.95
N ASN A 11 4.02 11.80 -11.99
CA ASN A 11 3.92 11.23 -13.34
C ASN A 11 5.30 10.98 -13.98
N ILE A 12 6.26 11.90 -13.85
CA ILE A 12 7.64 11.69 -14.32
C ILE A 12 8.27 10.47 -13.62
N PHE A 13 8.05 10.35 -12.31
CA PHE A 13 8.53 9.20 -11.55
C PHE A 13 7.89 7.89 -12.01
N ARG A 14 6.56 7.88 -12.25
CA ARG A 14 5.82 6.75 -12.82
C ARG A 14 6.42 6.29 -14.14
N GLU A 15 6.70 7.20 -15.06
CA GLU A 15 7.29 6.88 -16.37
C GLU A 15 8.70 6.31 -16.23
N SER A 16 9.51 6.86 -15.32
CA SER A 16 10.83 6.33 -15.01
C SER A 16 10.78 4.89 -14.48
N LEU A 17 9.81 4.61 -13.59
CA LEU A 17 9.59 3.27 -13.05
C LEU A 17 9.12 2.29 -14.12
N ASP A 18 8.09 2.65 -14.90
CA ASP A 18 7.57 1.82 -15.99
C ASP A 18 8.68 1.44 -16.97
N PHE A 19 9.50 2.41 -17.36
CA PHE A 19 10.64 2.17 -18.23
C PHE A 19 11.64 1.16 -17.63
N LYS A 20 11.97 1.31 -16.34
CA LYS A 20 12.89 0.39 -15.65
C LYS A 20 12.32 -1.01 -15.48
N MET A 21 11.00 -1.15 -15.37
CA MET A 21 10.32 -2.43 -15.18
C MET A 21 10.16 -3.24 -16.46
N LYS A 22 10.30 -2.61 -17.64
CA LYS A 22 10.16 -3.30 -18.93
C LYS A 22 11.16 -4.43 -19.08
N GLY A 23 10.64 -5.63 -19.32
CA GLY A 23 11.44 -6.82 -19.60
C GLY A 23 12.21 -7.36 -18.39
N ILE A 24 11.92 -6.90 -17.17
CA ILE A 24 12.52 -7.51 -15.99
C ILE A 24 12.04 -8.95 -15.88
N VAL A 25 12.99 -9.88 -15.93
CA VAL A 25 12.79 -11.26 -15.49
C VAL A 25 13.18 -11.32 -14.03
N ILE A 26 12.29 -11.83 -13.18
CA ILE A 26 12.51 -11.95 -11.75
C ILE A 26 12.76 -13.43 -11.43
N PRO A 27 14.02 -13.91 -11.47
CA PRO A 27 14.37 -15.20 -10.91
C PRO A 27 14.33 -15.12 -9.38
N GLY A 28 14.03 -16.22 -8.71
CA GLY A 28 14.09 -16.25 -7.27
C GLY A 28 13.38 -17.43 -6.63
N ASP A 29 13.76 -17.66 -5.37
CA ASP A 29 13.05 -18.53 -4.45
C ASP A 29 11.66 -17.98 -4.12
N ILE A 30 10.90 -18.72 -3.31
CA ILE A 30 9.51 -18.34 -2.99
C ILE A 30 9.42 -16.98 -2.28
N LYS A 31 10.39 -16.63 -1.42
CA LYS A 31 10.45 -15.34 -0.72
C LYS A 31 10.62 -14.20 -1.71
N SER A 32 11.59 -14.33 -2.61
CA SER A 32 11.86 -13.37 -3.66
C SER A 32 10.65 -13.19 -4.58
N ARG A 33 9.95 -14.28 -4.94
CA ARG A 33 8.74 -14.22 -5.77
C ARG A 33 7.60 -13.48 -5.07
N LEU A 34 7.37 -13.75 -3.79
CA LEU A 34 6.36 -13.05 -3.01
C LEU A 34 6.69 -11.56 -2.88
N PHE A 35 7.92 -11.24 -2.49
CA PHE A 35 8.41 -9.87 -2.38
C PHE A 35 8.18 -9.09 -3.68
N ASN A 36 8.71 -9.61 -4.79
CA ASN A 36 8.62 -8.94 -6.08
C ASN A 36 7.18 -8.83 -6.61
N GLY A 37 6.37 -9.87 -6.43
CA GLY A 37 4.95 -9.84 -6.83
C GLY A 37 4.16 -8.76 -6.07
N TYR A 38 4.38 -8.65 -4.77
CA TYR A 38 3.75 -7.61 -3.95
C TYR A 38 4.26 -6.20 -4.26
N TYR A 39 5.56 -6.03 -4.48
CA TYR A 39 6.10 -4.72 -4.88
C TYR A 39 5.62 -4.30 -6.27
N HIS A 40 5.55 -5.24 -7.22
CA HIS A 40 4.94 -5.00 -8.52
C HIS A 40 3.48 -4.56 -8.37
N LEU A 41 2.68 -5.26 -7.56
CA LEU A 41 1.30 -4.88 -7.29
C LEU A 41 1.18 -3.48 -6.65
N SER A 42 2.07 -3.14 -5.71
CA SER A 42 2.11 -1.80 -5.12
C SER A 42 2.40 -0.72 -6.17
N LEU A 43 3.33 -0.99 -7.09
CA LEU A 43 3.65 -0.09 -8.20
C LEU A 43 2.48 0.03 -9.19
N GLU A 44 1.79 -1.06 -9.49
CA GLU A 44 0.59 -1.05 -10.34
C GLU A 44 -0.54 -0.21 -9.72
N HIS A 45 -0.75 -0.31 -8.40
CA HIS A 45 -1.68 0.57 -7.69
C HIS A 45 -1.24 2.03 -7.75
N PHE A 46 0.05 2.33 -7.56
CA PHE A 46 0.59 3.69 -7.74
C PHE A 46 0.32 4.23 -9.15
N PHE A 47 0.54 3.42 -10.18
CA PHE A 47 0.30 3.82 -11.58
C PHE A 47 -1.18 4.10 -11.82
N SER A 48 -2.05 3.27 -11.25
CA SER A 48 -3.50 3.46 -11.28
C SER A 48 -3.95 4.73 -10.56
N VAL A 49 -3.36 5.04 -9.40
CA VAL A 49 -3.58 6.31 -8.68
C VAL A 49 -3.23 7.49 -9.59
N MET A 50 -2.07 7.48 -10.24
CA MET A 50 -1.67 8.54 -11.16
C MET A 50 -2.66 8.71 -12.31
N TYR A 51 -3.05 7.60 -12.95
CA TYR A 51 -4.05 7.61 -14.02
C TYR A 51 -5.36 8.25 -13.56
N LEU A 52 -5.89 7.84 -12.40
CA LEU A 52 -7.13 8.37 -11.84
C LEU A 52 -7.02 9.86 -11.49
N LEU A 53 -5.90 10.30 -10.91
CA LEU A 53 -5.67 11.72 -10.60
C LEU A 53 -5.64 12.58 -11.87
N ASN A 54 -4.96 12.13 -12.92
CA ASN A 54 -4.93 12.84 -14.22
C ASN A 54 -6.34 12.96 -14.85
N HIS A 55 -7.23 12.01 -14.55
CA HIS A 55 -8.63 12.02 -15.00
C HIS A 55 -9.60 12.59 -13.95
N LYS A 56 -9.09 13.22 -12.89
CA LYS A 56 -9.86 13.86 -11.82
C LYS A 56 -10.76 12.91 -11.00
N PHE A 57 -10.48 11.60 -11.03
CA PHE A 57 -11.14 10.59 -10.19
C PHE A 57 -10.51 10.50 -8.80
N TYR A 58 -10.53 11.61 -8.05
CA TYR A 58 -9.80 11.75 -6.78
C TYR A 58 -10.23 10.75 -5.71
N ALA A 59 -11.53 10.47 -5.59
CA ALA A 59 -12.04 9.56 -4.57
C ALA A 59 -11.58 8.10 -4.81
N SER A 60 -11.57 7.66 -6.06
CA SER A 60 -11.09 6.33 -6.44
C SER A 60 -9.56 6.26 -6.31
N ALA A 61 -8.85 7.32 -6.65
CA ALA A 61 -7.40 7.43 -6.43
C ALA A 61 -7.06 7.30 -4.93
N ALA A 62 -7.79 7.99 -4.05
CA ALA A 62 -7.59 7.90 -2.61
C ALA A 62 -7.86 6.49 -2.05
N ALA A 63 -8.88 5.81 -2.56
CA ALA A 63 -9.20 4.44 -2.15
C ALA A 63 -8.06 3.44 -2.45
N LEU A 64 -7.30 3.66 -3.54
CA LEU A 64 -6.17 2.80 -3.92
C LEU A 64 -4.92 2.99 -3.04
N LEU A 65 -4.83 4.05 -2.23
CA LEU A 65 -3.69 4.25 -1.33
C LEU A 65 -3.56 3.11 -0.31
N ARG A 66 -4.68 2.56 0.16
CA ARG A 66 -4.70 1.43 1.10
C ARG A 66 -4.13 0.15 0.49
N PRO A 67 -4.67 -0.41 -0.62
CA PRO A 67 -4.11 -1.62 -1.20
C PRO A 67 -2.68 -1.41 -1.70
N GLN A 68 -2.30 -0.20 -2.14
CA GLN A 68 -0.90 0.13 -2.43
C GLN A 68 0.01 -0.08 -1.20
N TYR A 69 -0.36 0.50 -0.06
CA TYR A 69 0.38 0.36 1.20
C TYR A 69 0.41 -1.09 1.70
N GLU A 70 -0.74 -1.78 1.67
CA GLU A 70 -0.84 -3.18 2.07
C GLU A 70 0.08 -4.09 1.24
N ALA A 71 0.13 -3.87 -0.08
CA ALA A 71 1.02 -4.62 -0.96
C ALA A 71 2.50 -4.39 -0.58
N ALA A 72 2.92 -3.13 -0.38
CA ALA A 72 4.29 -2.82 0.03
C ALA A 72 4.68 -3.48 1.37
N VAL A 73 3.81 -3.39 2.39
CA VAL A 73 4.06 -4.01 3.70
C VAL A 73 4.11 -5.53 3.60
N ARG A 74 3.21 -6.14 2.81
CA ARG A 74 3.21 -7.60 2.57
C ARG A 74 4.50 -8.05 1.90
N GLY A 75 4.97 -7.33 0.89
CA GLY A 75 6.24 -7.61 0.23
C GLY A 75 7.40 -7.64 1.22
N GLY A 76 7.58 -6.56 1.99
CA GLY A 76 8.63 -6.48 3.01
C GLY A 76 8.50 -7.56 4.09
N TYR A 77 7.27 -7.87 4.54
CA TYR A 77 7.03 -8.94 5.49
C TYR A 77 7.52 -10.30 4.99
N PHE A 78 7.15 -10.70 3.77
CA PHE A 78 7.53 -12.01 3.23
C PHE A 78 9.02 -12.13 2.95
N GLN A 79 9.69 -11.02 2.68
CA GLN A 79 11.13 -10.98 2.45
C GLN A 79 11.92 -11.16 3.75
N ASP A 80 11.62 -10.36 4.78
CA ASP A 80 12.52 -10.20 5.94
C ASP A 80 11.93 -10.75 7.26
N TYR A 81 10.61 -10.93 7.34
CA TYR A 81 9.92 -11.18 8.61
C TYR A 81 9.22 -12.54 8.67
N ALA A 82 8.72 -13.07 7.55
CA ALA A 82 7.97 -14.30 7.51
C ALA A 82 8.84 -15.53 7.85
N THR A 83 8.28 -16.44 8.65
CA THR A 83 8.86 -17.77 8.86
C THR A 83 8.51 -18.67 7.68
N ASP A 84 9.30 -19.73 7.45
CA ASP A 84 9.01 -20.68 6.37
C ASP A 84 7.62 -21.32 6.52
N LYS A 85 7.22 -21.63 7.76
CA LYS A 85 5.85 -22.09 8.09
C LYS A 85 4.77 -21.07 7.74
N ALA A 86 5.02 -19.77 7.91
CA ALA A 86 4.07 -18.73 7.53
C ALA A 86 3.94 -18.63 6.01
N ILE A 87 5.07 -18.75 5.28
CA ILE A 87 5.09 -18.79 3.82
C ILE A 87 4.32 -20.00 3.31
N GLU A 88 4.57 -21.20 3.83
CA GLU A 88 3.85 -22.43 3.46
C GLU A 88 2.34 -22.30 3.66
N LYS A 89 1.90 -21.72 4.79
CA LYS A 89 0.48 -21.46 5.04
C LYS A 89 -0.12 -20.46 4.06
N PHE A 90 0.64 -19.43 3.69
CA PHE A 90 0.19 -18.42 2.74
C PHE A 90 0.04 -19.01 1.33
N ILE A 91 1.06 -19.70 0.81
CA ILE A 91 1.04 -20.28 -0.54
C ILE A 91 0.00 -21.40 -0.67
N SER A 92 -0.32 -22.11 0.41
CA SER A 92 -1.38 -23.13 0.42
C SER A 92 -2.79 -22.56 0.59
N GLY A 93 -2.94 -21.23 0.69
CA GLY A 93 -4.23 -20.56 0.90
C GLY A 93 -4.83 -20.78 2.29
N LYS A 94 -4.11 -21.44 3.21
CA LYS A 94 -4.58 -21.74 4.57
C LYS A 94 -4.52 -20.52 5.50
N SER A 95 -3.81 -19.47 5.11
CA SER A 95 -3.74 -18.23 5.87
C SER A 95 -3.54 -17.03 4.94
N SER A 96 -4.30 -15.96 5.20
CA SER A 96 -3.99 -14.63 4.70
C SER A 96 -3.88 -13.69 5.90
N PRO A 97 -2.67 -13.38 6.38
CA PRO A 97 -2.50 -12.53 7.54
C PRO A 97 -3.09 -11.14 7.28
N THR A 98 -3.71 -10.55 8.30
CA THR A 98 -4.22 -9.18 8.23
C THR A 98 -3.06 -8.19 8.24
N LEU A 99 -3.25 -7.00 7.68
CA LEU A 99 -2.22 -5.96 7.70
C LEU A 99 -1.77 -5.63 9.13
N SER A 100 -2.72 -5.55 10.09
CA SER A 100 -2.38 -5.31 11.50
C SER A 100 -1.51 -6.42 12.11
N THR A 101 -1.74 -7.68 11.72
CA THR A 101 -0.88 -8.80 12.14
C THR A 101 0.54 -8.63 11.59
N LEU A 102 0.65 -8.32 10.29
CA LEU A 102 1.95 -8.14 9.63
C LEU A 102 2.76 -6.99 10.23
N VAL A 103 2.11 -5.85 10.44
CA VAL A 103 2.75 -4.68 11.07
C VAL A 103 3.17 -5.03 12.50
N GLY A 104 2.33 -5.72 13.27
CA GLY A 104 2.68 -6.15 14.63
C GLY A 104 3.91 -7.06 14.68
N ASP A 105 4.02 -8.00 13.74
CA ASP A 105 5.20 -8.87 13.61
C ASP A 105 6.45 -8.06 13.24
N ILE A 106 6.36 -7.15 12.27
CA ILE A 106 7.45 -6.26 11.86
C ILE A 106 7.91 -5.41 13.04
N SER A 107 6.98 -4.76 13.73
CA SER A 107 7.23 -3.92 14.91
C SER A 107 7.94 -4.66 16.03
N THR A 108 7.49 -5.88 16.32
CA THR A 108 8.09 -6.73 17.35
C THR A 108 9.54 -7.07 17.00
N LYS A 109 9.86 -7.30 15.72
CA LYS A 109 11.24 -7.56 15.29
C LYS A 109 12.12 -6.30 15.25
N LEU A 110 11.58 -5.14 14.87
CA LEU A 110 12.35 -3.90 14.73
C LEU A 110 12.74 -3.28 16.07
N GLU A 111 11.78 -3.14 16.99
CA GLU A 111 11.97 -2.36 18.23
C GLU A 111 11.90 -3.25 19.49
N SER A 112 11.82 -4.58 19.35
CA SER A 112 11.52 -5.51 20.46
C SER A 112 10.25 -5.14 21.24
N ALA A 113 9.35 -4.36 20.63
CA ALA A 113 8.18 -3.79 21.27
C ALA A 113 6.94 -3.92 20.36
N LYS A 114 5.85 -4.44 20.92
CA LYS A 114 4.57 -4.56 20.20
C LYS A 114 3.99 -3.21 19.79
N GLU A 115 4.25 -2.15 20.57
CA GLU A 115 3.84 -0.78 20.26
C GLU A 115 5.02 0.07 19.81
N SER A 116 5.67 -0.35 18.73
CA SER A 116 6.73 0.46 18.12
C SER A 116 6.22 1.80 17.59
N SER A 117 7.14 2.73 17.31
CA SER A 117 6.83 3.97 16.60
C SER A 117 6.13 3.71 15.25
N PHE A 118 6.60 2.69 14.52
CA PHE A 118 6.02 2.20 13.28
C PHE A 118 4.59 1.68 13.45
N TYR A 119 4.32 0.88 14.49
CA TYR A 119 2.98 0.35 14.78
C TYR A 119 1.98 1.47 15.08
N ARG A 120 2.37 2.43 15.94
CA ARG A 120 1.52 3.58 16.28
C ARG A 120 1.21 4.43 15.06
N PHE A 121 2.22 4.65 14.21
CA PHE A 121 2.01 5.34 12.93
C PHE A 121 1.01 4.59 12.06
N PHE A 122 1.17 3.28 11.89
CA PHE A 122 0.24 2.43 11.15
C PHE A 122 -1.20 2.55 11.68
N LYS A 123 -1.42 2.40 13.00
CA LYS A 123 -2.75 2.50 13.59
C LYS A 123 -3.41 3.86 13.35
N LYS A 124 -2.63 4.94 13.33
CA LYS A 124 -3.12 6.28 13.01
C LYS A 124 -3.57 6.39 11.55
N ILE A 125 -2.78 5.88 10.61
CA ILE A 125 -3.12 5.96 9.18
C ILE A 125 -4.21 4.97 8.77
N GLU A 126 -4.33 3.82 9.45
CA GLU A 126 -5.32 2.77 9.16
C GLU A 126 -6.76 3.31 9.18
N VAL A 127 -7.09 4.13 10.18
CA VAL A 127 -8.42 4.75 10.28
C VAL A 127 -8.71 5.61 9.05
N SER A 128 -7.77 6.47 8.65
CA SER A 128 -7.94 7.31 7.47
C SER A 128 -8.04 6.50 6.18
N MET A 129 -7.24 5.44 6.05
CA MET A 129 -7.30 4.52 4.91
C MET A 129 -8.64 3.77 4.83
N ASN A 130 -9.20 3.36 5.96
CA ASN A 130 -10.54 2.75 6.02
C ASN A 130 -11.60 3.72 5.49
N GLU A 131 -11.57 4.97 5.95
CA GLU A 131 -12.52 6.01 5.54
C GLU A 131 -12.47 6.28 4.02
N PHE A 132 -11.28 6.28 3.41
CA PHE A 132 -11.16 6.45 1.96
C PHE A 132 -11.53 5.21 1.14
N THR A 133 -11.46 4.01 1.73
CA THR A 133 -11.71 2.75 1.02
C THR A 133 -13.19 2.35 1.08
N HIS A 134 -13.87 2.61 2.20
CA HIS A 134 -15.20 2.09 2.47
C HIS A 134 -16.32 3.14 2.38
N GLY A 135 -16.09 4.29 1.74
CA GLY A 135 -17.13 5.33 1.63
C GLY A 135 -17.34 6.11 2.91
N GLY A 136 -16.32 6.21 3.76
CA GLY A 136 -16.38 6.91 5.03
C GLY A 136 -16.55 8.43 4.88
N ILE A 137 -16.74 9.12 6.00
CA ILE A 137 -17.13 10.52 6.03
C ILE A 137 -16.10 11.43 5.35
N TYR A 138 -14.81 11.09 5.42
CA TYR A 138 -13.77 11.84 4.70
C TYR A 138 -13.87 11.74 3.19
N GLN A 139 -14.39 10.64 2.65
CA GLN A 139 -14.57 10.45 1.22
C GLN A 139 -15.85 11.14 0.74
N ILE A 140 -16.91 11.12 1.56
CA ILE A 140 -18.21 11.72 1.25
C ILE A 140 -18.16 13.25 1.39
N ASN A 141 -17.62 13.79 2.49
CA ASN A 141 -17.54 15.23 2.72
C ASN A 141 -16.79 15.98 1.61
N ARG A 142 -15.80 15.34 0.98
CA ARG A 142 -15.03 15.94 -0.12
C ARG A 142 -15.81 16.13 -1.43
N ARG A 143 -17.02 15.59 -1.52
CA ARG A 143 -17.93 15.81 -2.66
C ARG A 143 -18.77 17.07 -2.53
N PHE A 144 -18.81 17.65 -1.34
CA PHE A 144 -19.60 18.82 -1.01
C PHE A 144 -18.67 20.03 -0.78
N THR A 145 -19.14 21.21 -1.16
CA THR A 145 -18.42 22.46 -0.95
C THR A 145 -18.99 23.13 0.30
N GLN A 146 -18.34 22.91 1.45
CA GLN A 146 -18.75 23.32 2.81
C GLN A 146 -19.80 22.42 3.47
N SER A 147 -20.03 22.69 4.76
CA SER A 147 -20.66 21.94 5.87
C SER A 147 -22.06 21.35 5.63
N ASP A 148 -22.27 20.63 4.52
CA ASP A 148 -23.54 19.96 4.23
C ASP A 148 -23.78 18.73 5.13
N LEU A 149 -22.71 18.18 5.71
CA LEU A 149 -22.72 16.92 6.46
C LEU A 149 -22.01 17.01 7.83
N ALA A 150 -21.68 18.22 8.31
CA ALA A 150 -21.12 18.47 9.64
C ALA A 150 -21.47 19.87 10.15
#